data_AF-A0A967M3R1-F1
#
_entry.id   AF-A0A967M3R1-F1
#
_cell.length_a   1.000
_cell.length_b   1.000
_cell.length_c   1.000
_cell.angle_alpha   90.00
_cell.angle_beta   90.00
_cell.angle_gamma   90.00
#
_symmetry.space_group_name_H-M   'P 1'
#
loop_
_entity.id
_entity.type
_entity.pdbx_description
1 polymer ?
#
loop_
_entity_poly.entity_id
_entity_poly.type
_entity_poly.pdbx_seq_one_letter_code
_entity_poly.pdbx_strand_id
1 'polypeptide(L)' 'YGETAGKALTEHPDIKAIAFVGESITGSRILSQGAATLKRVHFELGGKNPVIVFDDA' A
#
# COMPACT_ATOMS: atom_id res chain seq x y z
N TYR A 1 -8.46 5.79 15.44
CA TYR A 1 -7.98 4.41 15.65
C TYR A 1 -7.26 3.81 14.44
N GLY A 2 -7.56 4.20 13.19
CA GLY A 2 -6.93 3.60 12.00
C GLY A 2 -5.40 3.75 11.94
N GLU A 3 -4.87 4.94 12.25
CA GLU A 3 -3.42 5.18 12.23
C GLU A 3 -2.66 4.36 13.28
N THR A 4 -3.17 4.33 14.51
CA THR A 4 -2.52 3.61 15.62
C THR A 4 -2.59 2.09 15.45
N ALA A 5 -3.74 1.56 15.03
CA ALA A 5 -3.91 0.13 14.78
C ALA A 5 -3.13 -0.32 13.54
N GLY A 6 -3.18 0.45 12.46
CA GLY A 6 -2.46 0.15 11.21
C GLY A 6 -0.95 0.06 11.44
N LYS A 7 -0.38 1.06 12.13
CA LYS A 7 1.05 1.06 12.47
C LYS A 7 1.45 -0.14 13.34
N ALA A 8 0.65 -0.46 14.36
CA ALA A 8 0.93 -1.62 15.21
C ALA A 8 0.95 -2.94 14.41
N LEU A 9 0.03 -3.10 13.45
CA LEU A 9 -0.01 -4.28 12.57
C LEU A 9 1.18 -4.31 11.60
N THR A 10 1.53 -3.17 11.00
CA THR A 10 2.58 -3.12 9.98
C THR A 10 3.98 -3.24 10.56
N GLU A 11 4.16 -2.95 11.85
CA GLU A 11 5.42 -3.11 12.59
C GLU A 11 5.51 -4.43 13.38
N HIS A 12 4.42 -5.17 13.55
CA HIS A 12 4.41 -6.37 14.41
C HIS A 12 5.39 -7.46 13.93
N PRO A 13 6.26 -8.01 14.78
CA PRO A 13 7.32 -8.96 14.37
C PRO A 13 6.78 -10.27 13.78
N ASP A 14 5.59 -10.70 14.21
CA ASP A 14 5.00 -11.98 13.78
C ASP A 14 4.25 -11.90 12.45
N ILE A 15 3.87 -10.70 11.99
CA ILE A 15 3.20 -10.54 10.69
C ILE A 15 4.24 -10.67 9.59
N LYS A 16 4.06 -11.66 8.69
CA LYS A 16 5.02 -11.95 7.62
C LYS A 16 4.64 -11.34 6.27
N ALA A 17 3.38 -10.95 6.11
CA ALA A 17 2.88 -10.35 4.87
C ALA A 17 1.81 -9.30 5.14
N ILE A 18 1.73 -8.30 4.26
CA ILE A 18 0.73 -7.24 4.29
C ILE A 18 0.12 -7.11 2.90
N ALA A 19 -1.21 -7.12 2.81
CA ALA A 19 -1.95 -6.76 1.61
C ALA A 19 -2.70 -5.45 1.88
N PHE A 20 -2.55 -4.47 1.00
CA PHE A 20 -3.13 -3.15 1.17
C PHE A 20 -3.65 -2.58 -0.16
N VAL A 21 -4.88 -2.06 -0.12
CA VAL A 21 -5.49 -1.29 -1.21
C VAL A 21 -5.74 0.12 -0.68
N GLY A 22 -5.22 1.13 -1.36
CA GLY A 22 -5.38 2.52 -0.92
C GLY A 22 -4.48 3.48 -1.68
N GLU A 23 -4.06 4.55 -1.01
CA GLU A 23 -3.22 5.58 -1.61
C GLU A 23 -1.70 5.26 -1.53
N SER A 24 -0.94 5.79 -2.50
CA SER A 24 0.51 5.60 -2.59
C SER A 24 1.28 6.13 -1.37
N ILE A 25 0.81 7.22 -0.73
CA ILE A 25 1.45 7.80 0.46
C ILE A 25 1.38 6.82 1.63
N THR A 26 0.19 6.26 1.90
CA THR A 26 0.00 5.26 2.94
C THR A 26 0.73 3.96 2.60
N GLY A 27 0.71 3.51 1.34
CA GLY A 27 1.47 2.34 0.89
C GLY A 27 2.99 2.48 1.14
N SER A 28 3.55 3.67 0.90
CA SER A 28 4.96 3.96 1.19
C SER A 28 5.28 3.85 2.69
N ARG A 29 4.38 4.34 3.56
CA ARG A 29 4.54 4.21 5.02
C ARG A 29 4.50 2.75 5.46
N ILE A 30 3.57 1.97 4.92
CA ILE A 30 3.44 0.53 5.19
C ILE A 30 4.71 -0.22 4.80
N LEU A 31 5.26 0.08 3.62
CA LEU A 31 6.51 -0.54 3.15
C LEU A 31 7.67 -0.23 4.10
N SER A 32 7.85 1.03 4.49
CA SER A 32 8.91 1.45 5.41
C SER A 32 8.79 0.79 6.78
N GLN A 33 7.56 0.66 7.31
CA GLN A 33 7.29 0.00 8.59
C GLN A 33 7.61 -1.51 8.56
N GLY A 34 7.32 -2.17 7.44
CA GLY A 34 7.59 -3.60 7.27
C GLY A 34 9.05 -3.95 6.95
N ALA A 35 9.88 -2.97 6.59
CA ALA A 35 11.22 -3.21 6.03
C ALA A 35 12.16 -3.97 6.98
N ALA A 36 12.18 -3.64 8.28
CA ALA A 36 13.06 -4.28 9.26
C ALA A 36 12.82 -5.79 9.43
N THR A 37 11.65 -6.27 9.03
CA THR A 37 11.26 -7.68 9.12
C THR A 37 11.04 -8.32 7.75
N LEU A 38 11.44 -7.63 6.68
CA LEU A 38 11.32 -8.06 5.28
C LEU A 38 9.91 -8.57 4.95
N LYS A 39 8.87 -7.86 5.41
CA LYS A 39 7.49 -8.28 5.15
C LYS A 39 7.21 -8.32 3.66
N ARG A 40 6.58 -9.40 3.20
CA ARG A 40 6.07 -9.49 1.84
C ARG A 40 4.89 -8.53 1.68
N VAL A 41 4.94 -7.66 0.69
CA VAL A 41 3.87 -6.69 0.42
C VAL A 41 3.11 -7.04 -0.86
N HIS A 42 1.80 -6.81 -0.86
CA HIS A 42 0.96 -6.80 -2.05
C HIS A 42 0.12 -5.53 -2.02
N PHE A 43 0.32 -4.66 -3.01
CA PHE A 43 -0.24 -3.31 -3.01
C PHE A 43 -1.03 -3.00 -4.26
N GLU A 44 -2.16 -2.33 -4.06
CA GLU A 44 -2.93 -1.63 -5.08
C GLU A 44 -3.02 -0.15 -4.66
N LEU A 45 -2.24 0.73 -5.32
CA LEU A 45 -1.97 2.09 -4.82
C LEU A 45 -2.69 3.21 -5.57
N GLY A 46 -3.80 2.85 -6.20
CA GLY A 46 -4.56 3.70 -7.10
C GLY A 46 -3.91 3.82 -8.48
N GLY A 47 -4.49 4.67 -9.31
CA GLY A 47 -4.01 4.90 -10.67
C GLY A 47 -4.70 6.11 -11.27
N LYS A 48 -4.07 6.70 -12.29
CA LYS A 48 -4.69 7.71 -13.14
C LYS A 48 -4.89 7.08 -14.51
N ASN A 49 -5.95 6.30 -14.63
CA ASN A 49 -6.23 5.53 -15.83
C ASN A 49 -6.61 6.51 -16.96
N PRO A 50 -5.79 6.64 -18.01
CA PRO A 50 -6.10 7.53 -19.11
C PRO A 50 -7.24 6.97 -19.94
N VAL A 51 -8.05 7.87 -20.49
CA VAL A 51 -8.97 7.56 -21.58
C VAL A 51 -8.44 8.26 -22.82
N ILE A 52 -8.24 7.50 -23.90
CA ILE A 52 -7.72 7.99 -25.16
C ILE A 52 -8.89 8.07 -26.14
N VAL A 53 -9.12 9.26 -26.69
CA VAL A 53 -10.17 9.55 -27.67
C VAL A 53 -9.49 10.00 -28.95
N PHE A 54 -9.78 9.33 -30.07
CA PHE A 54 -9.24 9.65 -31.39
C PHE A 54 -10.11 10.71 -32.09
N ASP A 55 -9.58 11.34 -33.13
CA ASP A 55 -10.30 12.38 -33.89
C ASP A 55 -11.56 11.85 -34.60
N ASP A 56 -11.67 10.53 -34.78
CA ASP A 56 -12.78 9.81 -35.42
C ASP A 56 -13.64 8.99 -34.44
N ALA A 57 -13.45 9.18 -33.13
CA ALA A 57 -14.17 8.47 -32.07
C ALA A 57 -15.64 8.93 -31.90
#